data_AF-A0A0B7GY00-F1
#
_entry.id   AF-A0A0B7GY00-F1
#
_cell.length_a   1.000
_cell.length_b   1.000
_cell.length_c   1.000
_cell.angle_alpha   90.00
_cell.angle_beta   90.00
_cell.angle_gamma   90.00
#
_symmetry.space_group_name_H-M   'P 1'
#
loop_
_entity.id
_entity.type
_entity.pdbx_description
1 polymer ?
#
loop_
_entity_poly.entity_id
_entity_poly.type
_entity_poly.pdbx_seq_one_letter_code
_entity_poly.pdbx_strand_id
1 'polypeptide(L)' 'MLYIKIIDDSLIKTITVFNKLNTIQLSPDNKTIVLSDFLDHRIRVFKVRR' A
#
# COMPACT_ATOMS: atom_id res chain seq x y z
N MET A 1 12.52 3.91 7.97
CA MET A 1 12.35 4.91 6.90
C MET A 1 12.07 4.18 5.61
N LEU A 2 10.96 4.50 4.93
CA LEU A 2 10.62 3.99 3.60
C LEU A 2 11.12 5.01 2.57
N TYR A 3 11.90 4.58 1.58
CA TYR A 3 12.35 5.42 0.47
C TYR A 3 11.58 5.04 -0.78
N ILE A 4 10.74 5.93 -1.29
CA ILE A 4 10.05 5.77 -2.56
C ILE A 4 10.80 6.62 -3.59
N LYS A 5 11.40 5.96 -4.60
CA LYS A 5 11.99 6.64 -5.76
C LYS A 5 10.95 6.65 -6.87
N ILE A 6 10.34 7.81 -7.11
CA ILE A 6 9.45 8.03 -8.25
C ILE A 6 10.34 8.26 -9.48
N ILE A 7 10.18 7.41 -10.50
CA ILE A 7 10.93 7.52 -11.77
C ILE A 7 10.17 8.44 -12.73
N ASP A 8 8.85 8.31 -12.77
CA ASP A 8 7.89 9.13 -13.51
C ASP A 8 6.52 9.13 -12.79
N ASP A 9 5.59 9.98 -13.24
CA ASP A 9 4.21 10.06 -12.73
C ASP A 9 3.31 8.93 -13.27
N SER A 10 3.90 7.82 -13.73
CA SER A 10 3.15 6.71 -14.32
C SER A 10 2.39 5.93 -13.24
N LEU A 11 1.07 5.82 -13.42
CA LEU A 11 0.21 5.02 -12.55
C LEU A 11 0.39 3.52 -12.85
N ILE A 12 0.98 2.79 -11.92
CA ILE A 12 1.17 1.33 -12.06
C ILE A 12 -0.11 0.56 -11.75
N LYS A 13 -0.84 0.97 -10.68
CA LYS A 13 -2.02 0.25 -10.22
C LYS A 13 -2.89 1.09 -9.29
N THR A 14 -4.21 0.98 -9.48
CA THR A 14 -5.21 1.44 -8.50
C THR A 14 -5.78 0.23 -7.77
N ILE A 15 -5.85 0.32 -6.44
CA ILE A 15 -6.50 -0.67 -5.59
C ILE A 15 -7.66 0.03 -4.90
N THR A 16 -8.88 -0.41 -5.15
CA THR A 16 -10.03 0.08 -4.38
C THR A 16 -9.93 -0.43 -2.96
N VAL A 17 -9.93 0.51 -2.04
CA VAL A 17 -9.82 0.28 -0.60
C VAL A 17 -11.07 0.79 0.10
N PHE A 18 -11.04 0.67 1.41
CA PHE A 18 -12.07 1.06 2.36
C PHE A 18 -12.26 2.59 2.46
N ASN A 19 -13.10 3.00 3.42
CA ASN A 19 -13.63 4.34 3.54
C ASN A 19 -12.57 5.40 3.91
N LYS A 20 -11.63 5.10 4.82
CA LYS A 20 -10.61 6.07 5.25
C LYS A 20 -9.29 5.41 5.61
N LEU A 21 -8.44 5.29 4.59
CA LEU A 21 -7.09 4.81 4.75
C LEU A 21 -6.25 5.82 5.55
N ASN A 22 -5.57 5.34 6.59
CA ASN A 22 -4.71 6.18 7.43
C ASN A 22 -3.22 5.86 7.25
N THR A 23 -2.87 4.64 6.83
CA THR A 23 -1.47 4.23 6.69
C THR A 23 -1.29 3.17 5.60
N ILE A 24 -0.17 3.28 4.90
CA ILE A 24 0.33 2.32 3.92
C ILE A 24 1.81 2.01 4.23
N GLN A 25 2.19 0.74 4.21
CA GLN A 25 3.57 0.31 4.39
C GLN A 25 3.94 -0.82 3.43
N LEU A 26 5.11 -0.72 2.82
CA LEU A 26 5.72 -1.77 2.00
C LEU A 26 6.73 -2.56 2.85
N SER A 27 6.74 -3.88 2.73
CA SER A 27 7.74 -4.73 3.38
C SER A 27 9.14 -4.48 2.79
N PRO A 28 10.22 -4.64 3.58
CA PRO A 28 11.59 -4.40 3.09
C PRO A 28 12.01 -5.26 1.89
N ASP A 29 11.39 -6.43 1.72
CA ASP A 29 11.60 -7.33 0.58
C ASP A 29 10.80 -6.96 -0.68
N ASN A 30 10.00 -5.88 -0.61
CA ASN A 30 9.10 -5.38 -1.66
C ASN A 30 8.00 -6.36 -2.10
N LYS A 31 7.72 -7.42 -1.33
CA LYS A 31 6.72 -8.44 -1.70
C LYS A 31 5.34 -8.21 -1.10
N THR A 32 5.22 -7.34 -0.11
CA THR A 32 3.99 -7.21 0.67
C THR A 32 3.66 -5.76 0.95
N ILE A 33 2.43 -5.35 0.66
CA ILE A 33 1.86 -4.06 1.08
C ILE A 33 0.86 -4.30 2.19
N VAL A 34 0.97 -3.54 3.27
CA VAL A 34 0.02 -3.54 4.39
C VAL A 34 -0.70 -2.19 4.41
N LEU A 35 -2.02 -2.25 4.54
CA LEU A 35 -2.90 -1.10 4.68
C LEU A 35 -3.69 -1.22 5.97
N SER A 36 -3.86 -0.11 6.69
CA SER A 36 -4.84 0.00 7.76
C SER A 36 -5.95 0.96 7.38
N ASP A 37 -7.17 0.62 7.79
CA ASP A 37 -8.30 1.54 7.76
C ASP A 37 -8.69 1.89 9.20
N PHE A 38 -8.82 3.19 9.46
CA PHE A 38 -9.13 3.69 10.79
C PHE A 38 -10.60 3.49 11.18
N LEU A 39 -11.53 3.64 10.23
CA LEU A 39 -12.97 3.58 10.48
C LEU A 39 -13.52 2.15 10.36
N ASP A 40 -12.95 1.36 9.45
CA ASP A 40 -13.38 -0.02 9.20
C ASP A 40 -12.66 -1.03 10.09
N HIS A 41 -11.74 -0.58 10.96
CA HIS A 41 -10.96 -1.39 11.92
C HIS A 41 -10.32 -2.64 11.29
N ARG A 42 -9.83 -2.50 10.05
CA ARG A 42 -9.30 -3.62 9.25
C ARG A 42 -7.86 -3.36 8.83
N ILE A 43 -7.09 -4.44 8.81
CA ILE A 43 -5.78 -4.50 8.16
C ILE A 43 -5.90 -5.38 6.93
N ARG A 44 -5.37 -4.92 5.79
CA ARG A 44 -5.24 -5.73 4.58
C ARG A 44 -3.79 -5.93 4.23
N VAL A 45 -3.50 -7.13 3.74
CA VAL A 45 -2.18 -7.54 3.29
C VAL A 45 -2.29 -7.95 1.82
N PHE A 46 -1.53 -7.27 0.97
CA PHE A 46 -1.47 -7.55 -0.47
C PHE A 46 -0.10 -8.08 -0.82
N LYS A 47 -0.07 -9.18 -1.58
CA LYS A 47 1.17 -9.63 -2.22
C LYS A 47 1.40 -8.83 -3.50
N VAL A 48 2.58 -8.22 -3.60
CA VAL A 48 3.06 -7.59 -4.82
C VAL A 48 3.60 -8.71 -5.71
N ARG A 49 2.88 -8.99 -6.80
CA ARG A 49 3.35 -9.87 -7.87
C ARG A 49 3.79 -8.96 -9.02
N ARG A 50 4.99 -9.24 -9.55
CA ARG A 50 5.46 -8.65 -10.81
C ARG A 50 4.62 -9.15 -11.97
#